data_AF-A0A2D7L0Z6-F1
#
_entry.id   AF-A0A2D7L0Z6-F1
#
_cell.length_a   1.000
_cell.length_b   1.000
_cell.length_c   1.000
_cell.angle_alpha   90.00
_cell.angle_beta   90.00
_cell.angle_gamma   90.00
#
_symmetry.space_group_name_H-M   'P 1'
#
loop_
_entity.id
_entity.type
_entity.pdbx_description
1 polymer ?
#
loop_
_entity_poly.entity_id
_entity_poly.type
_entity_poly.pdbx_seq_one_letter_code
_entity_poly.pdbx_strand_id
1 'polypeptide(L)' 'MARTRKNQMKICSVTGLETSTTNFYKNQNHVKAVDNLRRTTGATKDQLARMFNQINQYA' A
#
# COMPACT_ATOMS: atom_id res chain seq x y z
N MET A 1 0.76 -34.68 3.15
CA MET A 1 0.31 -33.52 2.34
C MET A 1 0.93 -32.27 2.92
N ALA A 2 1.78 -31.57 2.17
CA ALA A 2 2.31 -30.29 2.61
C ALA A 2 1.15 -29.29 2.72
N ARG A 3 0.91 -28.76 3.93
CA ARG A 3 -0.12 -27.75 4.20
C ARG A 3 0.13 -26.57 3.26
N THR A 4 -0.79 -26.28 2.35
CA THR A 4 -0.74 -25.09 1.50
C THR A 4 -0.67 -23.89 2.45
N ARG A 5 0.49 -23.21 2.53
CA ARG A 5 0.62 -22.03 3.39
C ARG A 5 -0.37 -21.00 2.86
N LYS A 6 -1.30 -20.55 3.71
CA LYS A 6 -2.18 -19.44 3.37
C LYS A 6 -1.31 -18.26 2.94
N ASN A 7 -1.61 -17.68 1.78
CA ASN A 7 -0.95 -16.47 1.31
C ASN A 7 -1.02 -15.43 2.43
N GLN A 8 0.14 -14.99 2.90
CA GLN A 8 0.22 -13.97 3.92
C GLN A 8 -0.20 -12.66 3.28
N MET A 9 -1.33 -12.11 3.71
CA MET A 9 -1.85 -10.82 3.24
C MET A 9 -1.39 -9.70 4.19
N LYS A 10 -1.22 -8.49 3.65
CA LYS A 10 -0.81 -7.31 4.41
C LYS A 10 -1.59 -6.10 3.91
N ILE A 11 -2.03 -5.27 4.85
CA ILE A 11 -2.76 -4.04 4.59
C ILE A 11 -1.77 -2.89 4.41
N CYS A 12 -1.97 -2.06 3.39
CA CYS A 12 -1.24 -0.82 3.21
C CYS A 12 -1.69 0.23 4.23
N SER A 13 -0.76 0.72 5.05
CA SER A 13 -1.10 1.67 6.12
C SER A 13 -1.45 3.09 5.67
N VAL A 14 -1.20 3.44 4.40
CA VAL A 14 -1.51 4.76 3.83
C VAL A 14 -2.88 4.74 3.15
N THR A 15 -3.25 3.61 2.56
CA THR A 15 -4.40 3.54 1.65
C THR A 15 -5.40 2.43 1.95
N GLY A 16 -5.16 1.62 2.97
CA GLY A 16 -6.09 0.56 3.41
C GLY A 16 -6.19 -0.67 2.51
N LEU A 17 -5.54 -0.70 1.35
CA LEU A 17 -5.61 -1.83 0.41
C LEU A 17 -4.89 -3.07 0.94
N GLU A 18 -5.57 -4.21 0.91
CA GLU A 18 -5.03 -5.51 1.28
C GLU A 18 -4.39 -6.20 0.06
N THR A 19 -3.14 -6.64 0.19
CA THR A 19 -2.44 -7.38 -0.87
C THR A 19 -1.55 -8.47 -0.29
N SER A 20 -1.16 -9.45 -1.09
CA SER A 20 -0.22 -10.49 -0.62
C SER A 20 1.14 -9.87 -0.30
N THR A 21 1.77 -10.32 0.76
CA THR A 21 3.12 -9.88 1.19
C THR A 21 4.17 -10.01 0.08
N THR A 22 4.04 -11.02 -0.77
CA THR A 22 4.89 -11.20 -1.96
C THR A 22 4.68 -10.09 -2.99
N ASN A 23 3.45 -9.60 -3.16
CA ASN A 23 3.09 -8.53 -4.10
C ASN A 23 3.14 -7.12 -3.46
N PHE A 24 3.39 -7.03 -2.16
CA PHE A 24 3.43 -5.77 -1.41
C PHE A 24 4.62 -4.89 -1.83
N TYR A 25 5.73 -5.49 -2.27
CA TYR A 25 6.93 -4.81 -2.77
C TYR A 25 7.40 -5.28 -4.15
N LYS A 26 6.87 -6.41 -4.63
CA LYS A 26 7.21 -6.99 -5.94
C LYS A 26 6.09 -6.62 -6.92
N ASN A 27 6.50 -6.07 -8.07
CA ASN A 27 5.66 -5.41 -9.09
C ASN A 27 5.21 -3.99 -8.71
N GLN A 28 4.96 -3.14 -9.71
CA GLN A 28 4.57 -1.72 -9.59
C GLN A 28 3.13 -1.58 -9.04
N ASN A 29 2.83 -2.25 -7.93
CA ASN A 29 1.53 -2.13 -7.28
C ASN A 29 1.49 -0.82 -6.48
N HIS A 30 0.27 -0.31 -6.33
CA HIS A 30 -0.09 0.89 -5.58
C HIS A 30 0.75 1.16 -4.32
N VAL A 31 1.03 0.13 -3.51
CA VAL A 31 1.83 0.25 -2.28
C VAL A 31 3.28 0.65 -2.55
N LYS A 32 3.90 0.11 -3.59
CA LYS A 32 5.27 0.47 -4.00
C LYS A 32 5.31 1.90 -4.54
N ALA A 33 4.29 2.32 -5.30
CA ALA A 33 4.18 3.70 -5.78
C ALA A 33 4.07 4.68 -4.61
N VAL A 34 3.23 4.38 -3.61
CA VAL A 34 3.06 5.21 -2.42
C VAL A 34 4.32 5.24 -1.54
N ASP A 35 4.98 4.09 -1.30
CA ASP A 35 6.23 4.08 -0.52
C ASP A 35 7.38 4.78 -1.26
N ASN A 36 7.48 4.61 -2.59
CA ASN A 36 8.43 5.33 -3.41
C ASN A 36 8.17 6.84 -3.32
N LEU A 37 6.93 7.29 -3.47
CA LEU A 37 6.57 8.69 -3.38
C LEU A 37 6.89 9.26 -1.99
N ARG A 38 6.63 8.51 -0.92
CA ARG A 38 7.04 8.87 0.45
C ARG A 38 8.55 9.07 0.56
N ARG A 39 9.34 8.15 -0.01
CA ARG A 39 10.81 8.19 0.04
C ARG A 39 11.42 9.28 -0.84
N THR A 40 10.85 9.56 -2.01
CA THR A 40 11.37 10.56 -2.94
C THR A 40 10.96 11.98 -2.60
N THR A 41 9.75 12.18 -2.08
CA THR A 41 9.23 13.52 -1.77
C THR A 41 9.37 13.91 -0.30
N GLY A 42 9.66 12.95 0.59
CA GLY A 42 9.70 13.19 2.04
C GLY A 42 8.32 13.44 2.66
N ALA A 43 7.23 13.25 1.91
CA ALA A 43 5.86 13.39 2.42
C ALA A 43 5.61 12.46 3.62
N THR A 44 4.90 12.94 4.63
CA THR A 44 4.58 12.13 5.80
C THR A 44 3.41 11.18 5.51
N LYS A 45 3.33 10.10 6.29
CA LYS A 45 2.22 9.12 6.18
C LYS A 45 0.86 9.80 6.30
N ASP A 46 0.74 10.78 7.19
CA ASP A 46 -0.53 11.48 7.46
C ASP A 46 -0.91 12.44 6.33
N GLN A 47 0.08 13.08 5.69
CA GLN A 47 -0.15 13.91 4.51
C GLN A 47 -0.70 13.08 3.35
N LEU A 48 -0.09 11.93 3.07
CA LEU A 48 -0.56 11.03 2.03
C LEU A 48 -1.93 10.45 2.34
N ALA A 49 -2.18 10.03 3.59
CA ALA A 49 -3.49 9.55 4.00
C ALA A 49 -4.59 10.61 3.80
N ARG A 50 -4.33 11.87 4.13
CA ARG A 50 -5.26 12.99 3.88
C ARG A 50 -5.51 13.22 2.40
N MET A 51 -4.45 13.20 1.57
CA MET A 51 -4.59 13.35 0.11
C MET A 51 -5.44 12.25 -0.50
N PHE A 52 -5.20 10.98 -0.12
CA PHE A 52 -6.00 9.85 -0.62
C PHE A 52 -7.46 9.93 -0.16
N ASN A 53 -7.71 10.34 1.08
CA ASN A 53 -9.08 10.56 1.58
C ASN A 53 -9.79 11.68 0.82
N GLN A 54 -9.10 12.77 0.48
CA GLN A 54 -9.65 13.84 -0.35
C GLN A 54 -9.98 13.34 -1.75
N ILE A 55 -9.05 12.65 -2.43
CA ILE A 55 -9.30 12.10 -3.77
C ILE A 55 -10.53 11.17 -3.77
N ASN A 56 -10.67 10.31 -2.76
CA ASN A 56 -11.83 9.41 -2.65
C ASN A 56 -13.14 10.14 -2.31
N GLN A 57 -13.09 11.36 -1.78
CA GLN A 57 -14.27 12.17 -1.46
C GLN A 57 -14.74 13.01 -2.66
N TYR A 58 -13.86 13.24 -3.64
CA TYR A 58 -14.13 14.01 -4.86
C TYR A 58 -14.24 13.14 -6.13
N ALA A 59 -14.09 11.82 -6.01
CA ALA A 59 -14.30 10.83 -7.07
C ALA A 59 -15.71 10.23 -6.99
#